data_AF-A0A9W7ID93-F1
#
_entry.id   AF-A0A9W7ID93-F1
#
_cell.length_a   1.000
_cell.length_b   1.000
_cell.length_c   1.000
_cell.angle_alpha   90.00
_cell.angle_beta   90.00
_cell.angle_gamma   90.00
#
_symmetry.space_group_name_H-M   'P 1'
#
loop_
_entity.id
_entity.type
_entity.pdbx_description
1 polymer ?
#
loop_
_entity_poly.entity_id
_entity_poly.type
_entity_poly.pdbx_seq_one_letter_code
_entity_poly.pdbx_strand_id
1 'polypeptide(L)'
;MHFLGFKDDREALTLAKRMARDPKVKLTVIRISFDRGYDNLLDWDTMLDAESFKDIKHYDVINGHNITYIEQVSKHGPQIANIIRSLVGDYDLIIVGRRYEVDSLQTTGLSEWSEFPELWVMGDFLSSTYLDCRAIALVVQQPYVDVYIH
;
A
#
# COMPACT_ATOMS: atom_id res chain seq x y z
N MET A 1 1.15 4.69 4.72
CA MET A 1 0.99 3.34 4.13
C MET A 1 0.16 3.46 2.87
N HIS A 2 0.72 3.10 1.71
CA HIS A 2 -0.05 3.02 0.47
C HIS A 2 -0.55 1.60 0.26
N PHE A 3 -1.86 1.46 0.09
CA PHE A 3 -2.53 0.18 -0.10
C PHE A 3 -3.21 0.16 -1.45
N LEU A 4 -2.82 -0.77 -2.31
CA LEU A 4 -3.38 -0.98 -3.62
C LEU A 4 -4.15 -2.34 -3.68
N GLY A 5 -4.07 -3.19 -2.64
CA GLY A 5 -4.68 -4.53 -2.56
C GLY A 5 -3.72 -5.74 -2.45
N PHE A 6 -4.27 -6.94 -2.37
CA PHE A 6 -3.54 -8.23 -2.32
C PHE A 6 -2.76 -8.50 -1.02
N LYS A 7 -2.17 -9.69 -0.97
CA LYS A 7 -1.59 -10.31 0.23
C LYS A 7 -0.47 -9.51 0.90
N ASP A 8 0.44 -8.92 0.12
CA ASP A 8 1.58 -8.17 0.66
C ASP A 8 1.13 -6.83 1.25
N ASP A 9 0.17 -6.15 0.63
CA ASP A 9 -0.38 -4.90 1.17
C ASP A 9 -1.19 -5.16 2.46
N ARG A 10 -1.85 -6.33 2.56
CA ARG A 10 -2.53 -6.76 3.80
C ARG A 10 -1.55 -7.01 4.95
N GLU A 11 -0.40 -7.61 4.67
CA GLU A 11 0.68 -7.77 5.65
C GLU A 11 1.26 -6.40 6.06
N ALA A 12 1.56 -5.55 5.07
CA ALA A 12 2.03 -4.18 5.29
C ALA A 12 1.06 -3.35 6.13
N LEU A 13 -0.26 -3.49 5.90
CA LEU A 13 -1.31 -2.84 6.67
C LEU A 13 -1.35 -3.35 8.13
N THR A 14 -1.16 -4.65 8.32
CA THR A 14 -1.09 -5.26 9.66
C THR A 14 0.10 -4.71 10.44
N LEU A 15 1.27 -4.61 9.81
CA LEU A 15 2.45 -3.99 10.41
C LEU A 15 2.21 -2.51 10.74
N ALA A 16 1.65 -1.75 9.81
CA ALA A 16 1.35 -0.33 10.00
C ALA A 16 0.39 -0.10 11.19
N LYS A 17 -0.68 -0.89 11.29
CA LYS A 17 -1.61 -0.87 12.43
C LYS A 17 -0.90 -1.18 13.75
N ARG A 18 0.04 -2.13 13.74
CA ARG A 18 0.81 -2.47 14.94
C ARG A 18 1.69 -1.31 15.39
N MET A 19 2.34 -0.61 14.46
CA MET A 19 3.12 0.59 14.74
C MET A 19 2.24 1.73 15.30
N ALA A 20 1.03 1.91 14.75
CA ALA A 20 0.07 2.92 15.20
C ALA A 20 -0.52 2.68 16.60
N ARG A 21 -0.19 1.57 17.26
CA ARG A 21 -0.52 1.36 18.68
C ARG A 21 0.32 2.23 19.60
N ASP A 22 1.46 2.74 19.15
CA ASP A 22 2.19 3.79 19.86
C ASP A 22 1.46 5.13 19.65
N PRO A 23 1.04 5.83 20.72
CA PRO A 23 0.31 7.09 20.60
C PRO A 23 1.11 8.21 19.92
N LYS A 24 2.44 8.09 19.79
CA LYS A 24 3.29 9.05 19.08
C LYS A 24 3.29 8.85 17.57
N VAL A 25 2.83 7.70 17.08
CA VAL A 25 2.76 7.38 15.66
C VAL A 25 1.41 7.82 15.10
N LYS A 26 1.44 8.70 14.10
CA LYS A 26 0.28 9.05 13.29
C LYS A 26 0.34 8.26 11.99
N LEU A 27 -0.60 7.37 11.78
CA LEU A 27 -0.70 6.56 10.59
C LEU A 27 -1.68 7.18 9.60
N THR A 28 -1.24 7.42 8.37
CA THR A 28 -2.15 7.63 7.24
C THR A 28 -2.15 6.39 6.35
N VAL A 29 -3.34 5.83 6.13
CA VAL A 29 -3.58 4.73 5.20
C VAL A 29 -4.25 5.29 3.95
N ILE A 30 -3.58 5.15 2.81
CA ILE A 30 -4.05 5.66 1.52
C ILE A 30 -4.41 4.44 0.68
N ARG A 31 -5.71 4.18 0.53
CA ARG A 31 -6.20 3.13 -0.37
C ARG A 31 -6.31 3.71 -1.78
N ILE A 32 -5.59 3.11 -2.72
CA ILE A 32 -5.63 3.48 -4.13
C ILE A 32 -6.40 2.39 -4.86
N SER A 33 -7.63 2.72 -5.23
CA SER A 33 -8.52 1.84 -5.99
C SER A 33 -8.42 2.18 -7.48
N PHE A 34 -8.56 1.19 -8.34
CA PHE A 34 -8.68 1.39 -9.78
C PHE A 34 -10.12 1.14 -10.22
N ASP A 35 -10.64 2.00 -11.08
CA ASP A 35 -11.91 1.75 -11.74
C ASP A 35 -11.72 0.64 -12.78
N ARG A 36 -12.01 -0.61 -12.41
CA ARG A 36 -11.82 -1.79 -13.28
C ARG A 36 -12.98 -2.00 -14.27
N GLY A 37 -13.96 -1.09 -14.33
CA GLY A 37 -15.19 -1.34 -15.09
C GLY A 37 -15.98 -2.54 -14.54
N TYR A 38 -17.08 -2.89 -15.21
CA TYR A 38 -18.12 -3.82 -14.73
C TYR A 38 -17.73 -5.30 -14.56
N ASP A 39 -16.44 -5.65 -14.61
CA ASP A 39 -15.97 -7.02 -14.40
C ASP A 39 -15.74 -7.31 -12.91
N ASN A 40 -16.73 -6.93 -12.09
CA ASN A 40 -16.79 -7.16 -10.64
C ASN A 40 -17.17 -8.62 -10.35
N LEU A 41 -16.41 -9.58 -10.89
CA LEU A 41 -16.33 -10.86 -10.20
C LEU A 41 -15.70 -10.56 -8.84
N LEU A 42 -16.46 -10.80 -7.77
CA LEU A 42 -15.99 -10.72 -6.38
C LEU A 42 -14.79 -11.65 -6.22
N ASP A 43 -13.61 -11.11 -6.47
CA ASP A 43 -12.35 -11.79 -6.27
C ASP A 43 -12.12 -11.95 -4.76
N TRP A 44 -11.64 -13.13 -4.35
CA TRP A 44 -11.35 -13.43 -2.95
C TRP A 44 -10.41 -12.41 -2.34
N ASP A 45 -9.44 -11.92 -3.11
CA ASP A 45 -8.55 -10.83 -2.70
C ASP A 45 -9.31 -9.54 -2.37
N THR A 46 -10.32 -9.17 -3.18
CA THR A 46 -11.13 -7.96 -2.92
C THR A 46 -11.92 -8.09 -1.62
N MET A 47 -12.45 -9.28 -1.32
CA MET A 47 -13.15 -9.53 -0.07
C MET A 47 -12.20 -9.48 1.14
N LEU A 48 -11.02 -10.09 1.02
CA LEU A 48 -10.00 -10.08 2.07
C LEU A 48 -9.43 -8.67 2.31
N ASP A 49 -9.26 -7.89 1.24
CA ASP A 49 -8.86 -6.49 1.33
C ASP A 49 -9.92 -5.71 2.11
N ALA A 50 -11.20 -5.84 1.76
CA ALA A 50 -12.30 -5.18 2.48
C ALA A 50 -12.36 -5.57 3.96
N GLU A 51 -12.16 -6.86 4.29
CA GLU A 51 -12.08 -7.34 5.66
C GLU A 51 -10.95 -6.65 6.44
N SER A 52 -9.80 -6.48 5.80
CA SER A 52 -8.61 -5.87 6.39
C SER A 52 -8.83 -4.40 6.82
N PHE A 53 -9.85 -3.72 6.27
CA PHE A 53 -10.18 -2.33 6.64
C PHE A 53 -11.25 -2.19 7.72
N LYS A 54 -11.99 -3.25 8.08
CA LYS A 54 -13.08 -3.15 9.07
C LYS A 54 -12.59 -2.60 10.42
N ASP A 55 -11.44 -3.09 10.86
CA ASP A 55 -10.88 -2.66 12.14
C ASP A 55 -10.40 -1.21 12.11
N ILE A 56 -9.98 -0.68 10.96
CA ILE A 56 -9.49 0.71 10.87
C ILE A 56 -10.61 1.69 11.21
N LYS A 57 -11.83 1.39 10.74
CA LYS A 57 -13.04 2.13 11.09
C LYS A 57 -13.39 2.03 12.58
N HIS A 58 -12.94 0.96 13.24
CA HIS A 58 -13.22 0.70 14.66
C HIS A 58 -12.14 1.30 15.59
N TYR A 59 -10.87 1.31 15.16
CA TYR A 59 -9.74 1.86 15.91
C TYR A 59 -9.86 3.37 16.14
N ASP A 60 -10.42 4.10 15.17
CA ASP A 60 -10.68 5.55 15.26
C ASP A 60 -11.66 5.90 16.41
N VAL A 61 -12.51 4.94 16.81
CA VAL A 61 -13.54 5.15 17.84
C VAL A 61 -13.03 4.89 19.27
N ILE A 62 -12.03 4.01 19.45
CA ILE A 62 -11.68 3.47 20.77
C ILE A 62 -10.38 4.06 21.34
N ASN A 63 -9.38 4.36 20.51
CA ASN A 63 -8.01 4.70 20.96
C ASN A 63 -7.51 6.08 20.55
N GLY A 64 -8.37 6.95 20.03
CA GLY A 64 -8.00 8.29 19.58
C GLY A 64 -7.45 8.31 18.14
N HIS A 65 -7.55 9.49 17.54
CA HIS A 65 -7.45 9.83 16.10
C HIS A 65 -6.09 9.58 15.41
N ASN A 66 -5.34 8.55 15.79
CA ASN A 66 -4.00 8.31 15.28
C ASN A 66 -3.98 7.61 13.91
N ILE A 67 -5.13 7.22 13.37
CA ILE A 67 -5.24 6.62 12.05
C ILE A 67 -6.14 7.47 11.16
N THR A 68 -5.57 8.02 10.09
CA THR A 68 -6.31 8.68 9.01
C THR A 68 -6.45 7.71 7.84
N TYR A 69 -7.68 7.52 7.34
CA TYR A 69 -7.95 6.74 6.15
C TYR A 69 -8.34 7.65 4.98
N ILE A 70 -7.64 7.51 3.85
CA ILE A 70 -7.88 8.26 2.63
C ILE A 70 -8.13 7.25 1.50
N GLU A 71 -9.21 7.43 0.76
CA GLU A 71 -9.49 6.64 -0.44
C GLU A 71 -9.28 7.51 -1.69
N GLN A 72 -8.45 7.02 -2.61
CA GLN A 72 -8.14 7.65 -3.88
C GLN A 72 -8.52 6.70 -5.01
N VAL A 73 -9.18 7.22 -6.03
CA VAL A 73 -9.47 6.48 -7.26
C VAL A 73 -8.51 6.95 -8.34
N SER A 74 -7.75 6.01 -8.90
CA SER A 74 -6.83 6.27 -10.00
C SER A 74 -7.30 5.54 -11.26
N LYS A 75 -7.10 6.16 -12.42
CA LYS A 75 -7.38 5.56 -13.72
C LYS A 75 -6.14 5.01 -14.44
N HIS A 76 -4.94 5.50 -14.08
CA HIS A 76 -3.65 5.17 -14.73
C HIS A 76 -2.46 5.37 -13.76
N GLY A 77 -1.37 4.63 -13.95
CA GLY A 77 -0.14 4.71 -13.15
C GLY A 77 0.43 6.13 -12.89
N PRO A 78 0.43 7.06 -13.86
CA PRO A 78 0.91 8.43 -13.63
C PRO A 78 0.11 9.22 -12.56
N GLN A 79 -1.17 8.88 -12.36
CA GLN A 79 -1.94 9.51 -11.28
C GLN A 79 -1.50 8.99 -9.90
N ILE A 80 -1.11 7.71 -9.80
CA ILE A 80 -0.53 7.14 -8.58
C ILE A 80 0.79 7.83 -8.25
N ALA A 81 1.66 8.02 -9.24
CA ALA A 81 2.91 8.77 -9.08
C ALA A 81 2.67 10.18 -8.51
N ASN A 82 1.66 10.88 -9.01
CA ASN A 82 1.29 12.21 -8.53
C ASN A 82 0.75 12.20 -7.09
N ILE A 83 -0.08 11.21 -6.74
CA ILE A 83 -0.58 11.05 -5.36
C ILE A 83 0.59 10.83 -4.41
N ILE A 84 1.50 9.91 -4.72
CA ILE A 84 2.69 9.65 -3.89
C ILE A 84 3.53 10.92 -3.76
N ARG A 85 3.86 11.57 -4.88
CA ARG A 85 4.69 12.79 -4.89
C ARG A 85 4.08 13.94 -4.07
N SER A 86 2.76 14.08 -4.05
CA SER A 86 2.09 15.09 -3.23
C SER A 86 2.18 14.84 -1.72
N LEU A 87 2.52 13.62 -1.31
CA LEU A 87 2.45 13.15 0.07
C LEU A 87 3.82 12.86 0.67
N VAL A 88 4.82 12.58 -0.16
CA VAL A 88 6.17 12.18 0.23
C VAL A 88 6.86 13.16 1.22
N GLY A 89 6.56 14.45 1.15
CA GLY A 89 7.14 15.46 2.05
C GLY A 89 6.58 15.48 3.47
N ASP A 90 5.44 14.80 3.71
CA ASP A 90 4.68 14.91 4.97
C ASP A 90 4.91 13.74 5.92
N TYR A 91 5.71 12.74 5.54
CA TYR A 91 5.88 11.49 6.28
C TYR A 91 7.35 11.14 6.53
N ASP A 92 7.64 10.61 7.72
CA ASP A 92 8.97 10.08 8.06
C ASP A 92 9.19 8.65 7.53
N LEU A 93 8.10 7.90 7.34
CA LEU A 93 8.10 6.49 6.94
C LEU A 93 6.96 6.21 5.97
N ILE A 94 7.29 5.64 4.81
CA ILE A 94 6.34 5.16 3.81
C ILE A 94 6.41 3.64 3.77
N ILE A 95 5.28 2.99 4.03
CA ILE A 95 5.13 1.53 4.00
C ILE A 95 4.36 1.16 2.74
N VAL A 96 4.83 0.13 2.03
CA VAL A 96 4.19 -0.47 0.84
C VAL A 96 4.35 -1.99 0.85
N GLY A 97 3.42 -2.72 0.24
CA GLY A 97 3.60 -4.15 -0.05
C GLY A 97 4.50 -4.38 -1.26
N ARG A 98 5.24 -5.50 -1.28
CA ARG A 98 6.17 -5.85 -2.35
C ARG A 98 5.46 -6.23 -3.66
N ARG A 99 4.34 -6.97 -3.61
CA ARG A 99 3.49 -7.28 -4.78
C ARG A 99 4.19 -8.03 -5.91
N TYR A 100 5.06 -8.97 -5.57
CA TYR A 100 5.77 -9.80 -6.54
C TYR A 100 4.79 -10.53 -7.49
N GLU A 101 5.07 -10.50 -8.80
CA GLU A 101 4.29 -11.14 -9.89
C GLU A 101 2.86 -10.60 -10.14
N VAL A 102 2.51 -9.44 -9.58
CA VAL A 102 1.21 -8.81 -9.86
C VAL A 102 1.36 -7.66 -10.86
N ASP A 103 1.44 -8.01 -12.15
CA ASP A 103 1.30 -7.03 -13.23
C ASP A 103 -0.14 -6.53 -13.26
N SER A 104 -0.37 -5.37 -12.66
CA SER A 104 -1.69 -4.76 -12.59
C SER A 104 -1.78 -3.51 -13.45
N LEU A 105 -2.97 -3.22 -13.98
CA LEU A 105 -3.25 -1.97 -14.71
C LEU A 105 -2.90 -0.72 -13.89
N GLN A 106 -2.90 -0.86 -12.55
CA GLN A 106 -2.52 0.18 -11.59
C GLN A 106 -1.06 0.60 -11.72
N THR A 107 -0.18 -0.34 -12.03
CA THR A 107 1.28 -0.14 -12.07
C THR A 107 1.82 0.03 -13.48
N THR A 108 0.97 -0.07 -14.51
CA THR A 108 1.36 0.13 -15.91
C THR A 108 1.95 1.53 -16.13
N GLY A 109 3.12 1.59 -16.77
CA GLY A 109 3.86 2.82 -17.06
C GLY A 109 4.76 3.32 -15.93
N LEU A 110 4.64 2.78 -14.71
CA LEU A 110 5.61 3.03 -13.63
C LEU A 110 6.82 2.09 -13.74
N SER A 111 6.64 0.86 -14.26
CA SER A 111 7.72 -0.11 -14.47
C SER A 111 8.72 0.27 -15.56
N GLU A 112 8.35 1.16 -16.48
CA GLU A 112 9.23 1.66 -17.56
C GLU A 112 10.39 2.52 -17.03
N TRP A 113 10.29 2.99 -15.78
CA TRP A 113 11.27 3.85 -15.12
C TRP A 113 11.99 3.12 -13.99
N SER A 114 12.01 1.79 -14.02
CA SER A 114 12.46 0.99 -12.89
C SER A 114 13.97 0.89 -12.77
N GLU A 115 14.51 1.21 -11.59
CA GLU A 115 15.95 1.14 -11.28
C GLU A 115 16.28 -0.09 -10.41
N PHE A 116 15.34 -0.49 -9.54
CA PHE A 116 15.45 -1.56 -8.55
C PHE A 116 14.24 -2.52 -8.64
N PRO A 117 14.18 -3.39 -9.66
CA PRO A 117 13.03 -4.27 -9.90
C PRO A 117 12.73 -5.22 -8.73
N GLU A 118 13.71 -5.52 -7.87
CA GLU A 118 13.53 -6.35 -6.68
C GLU A 118 12.61 -5.73 -5.62
N LEU A 119 12.53 -4.39 -5.59
CA LEU A 119 11.65 -3.61 -4.70
C LEU A 119 10.22 -3.51 -5.24
N TRP A 120 10.01 -3.96 -6.49
CA TRP A 120 8.80 -3.82 -7.26
C TRP A 120 8.36 -2.36 -7.46
N VAL A 121 7.41 -2.14 -8.37
CA VAL A 121 7.04 -0.83 -8.91
C VAL A 121 6.88 0.27 -7.85
N MET A 122 6.24 -0.01 -6.72
CA MET A 122 6.02 0.99 -5.66
C MET A 122 7.28 1.25 -4.82
N GLY A 123 8.00 0.19 -4.42
CA GLY A 123 9.23 0.34 -3.63
C GLY A 123 10.34 0.99 -4.44
N ASP A 124 10.46 0.59 -5.69
CA ASP A 124 11.37 1.14 -6.67
C ASP A 124 11.09 2.63 -6.95
N PHE A 125 9.83 2.99 -7.25
CA PHE A 125 9.43 4.39 -7.44
C PHE A 125 9.81 5.26 -6.23
N LEU A 126 9.55 4.76 -5.01
CA LEU A 126 9.90 5.43 -3.75
C LEU A 126 11.41 5.56 -3.52
N SER A 127 12.20 4.63 -4.06
CA SER A 127 13.66 4.66 -3.99
C SER A 127 14.30 5.56 -5.05
N SER A 128 13.54 5.94 -6.08
CA SER A 128 14.08 6.78 -7.15
C SER A 128 14.46 8.17 -6.64
N THR A 129 15.54 8.72 -7.20
CA THR A 129 16.02 10.06 -6.85
C THR A 129 15.06 11.18 -7.27
N TYR A 130 14.02 10.87 -8.05
CA TYR A 130 13.07 11.85 -8.61
C TYR A 130 12.03 12.36 -7.61
N LEU A 131 11.87 11.71 -6.46
CA LEU A 131 10.86 12.08 -5.48
C LEU A 131 11.31 13.12 -4.44
N ASP A 132 12.60 13.48 -4.38
CA ASP A 132 13.21 14.26 -3.28
C ASP A 132 12.64 13.85 -1.90
N CYS A 133 12.47 12.52 -1.75
CA CYS A 133 11.86 11.89 -0.59
C CYS A 133 12.90 11.75 0.51
N ARG A 134 12.65 12.33 1.68
CA ARG A 134 13.47 12.07 2.88
C ARG A 134 12.91 10.96 3.77
N ALA A 135 11.73 10.44 3.42
CA ALA A 135 11.09 9.38 4.16
C ALA A 135 11.84 8.05 3.97
N ILE A 136 11.85 7.23 5.02
CA ILE A 136 12.29 5.84 4.89
C ILE A 136 11.21 5.07 4.13
N ALA A 137 11.58 4.32 3.10
CA ALA A 137 10.70 3.38 2.42
C ALA A 137 10.85 1.98 3.03
N LEU A 138 9.73 1.41 3.51
CA LEU A 138 9.66 0.04 4.02
C LEU A 138 8.78 -0.81 3.10
N VAL A 139 9.43 -1.72 2.36
CA VAL A 139 8.76 -2.68 1.49
C VAL A 139 8.51 -3.97 2.28
N VAL A 140 7.25 -4.39 2.35
CA VAL A 140 6.82 -5.55 3.15
C VAL A 140 6.34 -6.66 2.24
N GLN A 141 6.74 -7.90 2.52
CA GLN A 141 6.29 -9.08 1.81
C GLN A 141 5.66 -10.05 2.81
N GLN A 142 4.52 -10.64 2.45
CA GLN A 142 3.97 -11.74 3.23
C GLN A 142 4.90 -12.97 3.10
N PRO A 143 5.31 -13.61 4.21
CA PRO A 143 6.14 -14.80 4.14
C PRO A 143 5.43 -15.90 3.36
N TYR A 144 6.15 -16.56 2.44
CA TYR A 144 5.69 -17.82 1.85
C TYR A 144 5.74 -18.88 2.95
N VAL A 145 4.57 -19.40 3.31
CA VAL A 145 4.50 -20.60 4.15
C VAL A 145 4.41 -21.80 3.22
N ASP A 146 5.54 -22.42 2.94
CA ASP A 146 5.57 -23.75 2.34
C ASP A 146 5.03 -24.74 3.39
N VAL A 147 3.74 -25.07 3.29
CA VAL A 147 3.17 -26.17 4.07
C VAL A 147 3.58 -27.47 3.38
N TYR A 148 4.82 -27.90 3.55
CA TYR A 148 5.18 -29.30 3.33
C TYR A 148 4.53 -30.13 4.45
N ILE A 149 3.32 -30.63 4.18
CA ILE A 149 2.74 -31.72 4.96
C ILE A 149 3.48 -32.98 4.53
N HIS A 150 4.41 -33.45 5.36
CA HIS A 150 4.95 -34.80 5.29
C HIS A 150 4.05 -35.78 6.04
#